data_AF-A0A8S8ZPA7-F1
#
_entry.id   AF-A0A8S8ZPA7-F1
#
_cell.length_a   1.000
_cell.length_b   1.000
_cell.length_c   1.000
_cell.angle_alpha   90.00
_cell.angle_beta   90.00
_cell.angle_gamma   90.00
#
_symmetry.space_group_name_H-M   'P 1'
#
loop_
_entity.id
_entity.type
_entity.pdbx_description
1 polymer ?
#
loop_
_entity_poly.entity_id
_entity_poly.type
_entity_poly.pdbx_seq_one_letter_code
_entity_poly.pdbx_strand_id
1 'polypeptide(L)'
;MDIPQADLDLLNEKDKAELRTFISNETQRQRIQGQTHALTDSCWKKCITSNIKTNQLDKSEAACMSDCVERFLDVNFAIMNHVQKLTRGGK
;
A
#
# COMPACT_ATOMS: atom_id res chain seq x y z
N MET A 1 -4.09 -0.17 14.26
CA MET A 1 -5.46 -0.27 14.80
C MET A 1 -5.39 -1.44 15.76
N ASP A 2 -5.09 -1.16 17.02
CA ASP A 2 -4.81 -2.19 18.00
C ASP A 2 -5.97 -2.24 18.97
N ILE A 3 -6.69 -3.36 18.99
CA ILE A 3 -7.74 -3.60 19.99
C ILE A 3 -7.05 -4.09 21.26
N PRO A 4 -7.30 -3.46 22.42
CA PRO A 4 -6.79 -3.94 23.70
C PRO A 4 -7.19 -5.41 23.92
N GLN A 5 -6.22 -6.25 24.31
CA GLN A 5 -6.47 -7.68 24.58
C GLN A 5 -7.59 -7.90 25.61
N ALA A 6 -7.73 -6.97 26.56
CA ALA A 6 -8.80 -6.98 27.57
C ALA A 6 -10.21 -6.94 26.97
N ASP A 7 -10.42 -6.28 25.82
CA ASP A 7 -11.73 -6.21 25.16
C ASP A 7 -12.04 -7.50 24.39
N LEU A 8 -11.00 -8.19 23.90
CA LEU A 8 -11.16 -9.47 23.21
C LEU A 8 -11.57 -10.58 24.18
N ASP A 9 -11.16 -10.51 25.45
CA ASP A 9 -11.46 -11.53 26.45
C ASP A 9 -12.93 -11.52 26.92
N LEU A 10 -13.66 -10.43 26.67
CA LEU A 10 -15.10 -10.29 26.93
C LEU A 10 -15.99 -11.01 25.89
N LEU A 11 -15.41 -11.43 24.78
CA LEU A 11 -16.12 -12.04 23.66
C LEU A 11 -16.12 -13.58 23.77
N ASN A 12 -17.12 -14.22 23.18
CA ASN A 12 -17.07 -15.68 23.00
C ASN A 12 -16.09 -16.06 21.87
N GLU A 13 -15.67 -17.32 21.81
CA GLU A 13 -14.65 -17.77 20.84
C GLU A 13 -15.04 -17.56 19.37
N LYS A 14 -16.34 -17.63 19.06
CA LYS A 14 -16.85 -17.37 17.70
C LYS A 14 -16.65 -15.89 17.34
N ASP A 15 -17.10 -14.98 18.19
CA ASP A 15 -16.99 -13.53 17.96
C ASP A 15 -15.53 -13.08 17.90
N LYS A 16 -14.65 -13.68 18.72
CA LYS A 16 -13.19 -13.45 18.63
C LYS A 16 -12.64 -13.83 17.26
N ALA A 17 -13.03 -14.98 16.70
CA ALA A 17 -12.56 -15.45 15.40
C ALA A 17 -13.06 -14.57 14.25
N GLU A 18 -14.34 -14.18 14.28
CA GLU A 18 -14.93 -13.28 13.29
C GLU A 18 -14.27 -11.89 13.34
N LEU A 19 -14.10 -11.33 14.54
CA LEU A 19 -13.48 -10.02 14.73
C LEU A 19 -12.01 -10.02 14.30
N ARG A 20 -11.22 -11.06 14.62
CA ARG A 20 -9.85 -11.20 14.12
C ARG A 20 -9.78 -11.20 12.59
N THR A 21 -10.71 -11.91 11.94
CA THR A 21 -10.81 -11.94 10.47
C THR A 21 -11.16 -10.56 9.92
N PHE A 22 -12.13 -9.87 10.52
CA PHE A 22 -12.51 -8.52 10.15
C PHE A 22 -11.34 -7.54 10.25
N ILE A 23 -10.61 -7.52 11.38
CA ILE A 23 -9.45 -6.65 11.58
C ILE A 23 -8.35 -6.94 10.57
N SER A 24 -8.07 -8.21 10.28
CA SER A 24 -7.09 -8.59 9.26
C SER A 24 -7.45 -7.99 7.90
N ASN A 25 -8.73 -8.09 7.51
CA ASN A 25 -9.22 -7.54 6.26
C ASN A 25 -9.16 -6.01 6.24
N GLU A 26 -9.57 -5.34 7.32
CA GLU A 26 -9.52 -3.88 7.41
C GLU A 26 -8.08 -3.35 7.46
N THR A 27 -7.17 -4.06 8.14
CA THR A 27 -5.74 -3.72 8.15
C THR A 27 -5.14 -3.84 6.75
N GLN A 28 -5.50 -4.88 6.00
CA GLN A 28 -5.07 -5.02 4.61
C GLN A 28 -5.63 -3.88 3.74
N ARG A 29 -6.90 -3.53 3.89
CA ARG A 29 -7.53 -2.39 3.18
C ARG A 29 -6.84 -1.06 3.50
N GLN A 30 -6.56 -0.79 4.78
CA GLN A 30 -5.84 0.41 5.20
C GLN A 30 -4.44 0.47 4.60
N ARG A 31 -3.74 -0.67 4.54
CA ARG A 31 -2.42 -0.73 3.89
C ARG A 31 -2.51 -0.37 2.40
N ILE A 32 -3.50 -0.91 1.69
CA ILE A 32 -3.72 -0.58 0.27
C ILE A 32 -4.03 0.92 0.11
N GLN A 33 -4.90 1.47 0.94
CA GLN A 33 -5.23 2.91 0.90
C GLN A 33 -4.00 3.79 1.15
N GLY A 34 -3.16 3.45 2.13
CA GLY A 34 -1.88 4.13 2.36
C GLY A 34 -0.93 4.05 1.16
N GLN A 35 -0.84 2.87 0.53
CA GLN A 35 -0.04 2.69 -0.69
C GLN A 35 -0.57 3.52 -1.87
N THR A 36 -1.90 3.58 -2.05
CA THR A 36 -2.53 4.43 -3.07
C THR A 36 -2.16 5.89 -2.88
N HIS A 37 -2.19 6.41 -1.64
CA HIS A 37 -1.78 7.79 -1.36
C HIS A 37 -0.30 8.04 -1.65
N ALA A 38 0.59 7.13 -1.23
CA ALA A 38 2.02 7.26 -1.49
C ALA A 38 2.36 7.22 -2.99
N LEU A 39 1.74 6.30 -3.73
CA LEU A 39 1.87 6.19 -5.18
C LEU A 39 1.34 7.45 -5.88
N THR A 40 0.17 7.93 -5.47
CA THR A 40 -0.42 9.14 -6.02
C THR A 40 0.51 10.34 -5.84
N ASP A 41 1.02 10.59 -4.63
CA ASP A 41 1.91 11.72 -4.36
C ASP A 41 3.22 11.63 -5.17
N SER A 42 3.84 10.45 -5.20
CA SER A 42 5.10 10.22 -5.92
C SER A 42 4.93 10.36 -7.44
N CYS A 43 3.91 9.72 -8.01
CA CYS A 43 3.69 9.71 -9.44
C CYS A 43 3.13 11.04 -9.94
N TRP A 44 2.29 11.72 -9.15
CA TRP A 44 1.83 13.06 -9.46
C TRP A 44 3.00 14.02 -9.67
N LYS A 45 3.95 14.06 -8.73
CA LYS A 45 5.15 14.91 -8.82
C LYS A 45 6.04 14.60 -10.02
N LYS A 46 6.00 13.36 -10.54
CA LYS A 46 6.83 12.91 -11.67
C LYS A 46 6.15 13.14 -13.02
N CYS A 47 4.84 12.96 -13.08
CA CYS A 47 4.10 12.92 -14.34
C CYS A 47 3.35 14.22 -14.63
N ILE A 48 2.88 14.93 -13.60
CA ILE A 48 2.12 16.17 -13.76
C ILE A 48 3.06 17.36 -13.51
N THR A 49 3.90 17.63 -14.52
CA THR A 49 4.98 18.63 -14.43
C THR A 49 4.65 19.95 -15.13
N SER A 50 3.64 19.94 -16.00
CA SER A 50 3.19 21.10 -16.77
C SER A 50 1.99 21.78 -16.13
N ASN A 51 1.66 22.99 -16.59
CA ASN A 51 0.42 23.65 -16.19
C ASN A 51 -0.79 22.77 -16.54
N ILE A 52 -1.67 22.57 -15.58
CA ILE A 52 -2.91 21.79 -15.75
C ILE A 52 -3.84 22.57 -16.68
N LYS A 53 -4.13 22.01 -17.86
CA LYS A 53 -4.96 22.65 -18.90
C LYS A 53 -6.40 22.17 -18.90
N THR A 54 -6.64 20.94 -18.44
CA THR A 54 -7.96 20.29 -18.43
C THR A 54 -8.16 19.57 -17.09
N ASN A 55 -9.38 19.12 -16.83
CA ASN A 55 -9.72 18.34 -15.63
C ASN A 55 -9.44 16.84 -15.77
N GLN A 56 -8.87 16.40 -16.89
CA GLN A 56 -8.55 15.00 -17.18
C GLN A 56 -7.07 14.88 -17.49
N LEU A 57 -6.48 13.73 -17.12
CA LEU A 57 -5.13 13.42 -17.57
C LEU A 57 -5.09 13.36 -19.09
N ASP A 58 -4.15 14.07 -19.71
CA ASP A 58 -3.90 13.90 -21.12
C ASP A 58 -3.26 12.52 -21.40
N LYS A 59 -3.12 12.17 -22.68
CA LYS A 59 -2.59 10.85 -23.07
C LYS A 59 -1.18 10.58 -22.53
N SER A 60 -0.35 11.61 -22.46
CA SER A 60 1.03 11.51 -21.97
C SER A 60 1.08 11.39 -20.45
N GLU A 61 0.26 12.14 -19.74
CA GLU A 61 0.11 12.07 -18.28
C GLU A 61 -0.43 10.69 -17.87
N ALA A 62 -1.47 10.20 -18.54
CA ALA A 62 -2.06 8.89 -18.26
C ALA A 62 -1.06 7.74 -18.47
N ALA A 63 -0.30 7.77 -19.59
CA ALA A 63 0.75 6.79 -19.85
C ALA A 63 1.87 6.86 -18.79
N CYS A 64 2.34 8.06 -18.46
CA CYS A 64 3.35 8.25 -17.43
C CYS A 64 2.89 7.73 -16.06
N MET A 65 1.63 7.99 -15.68
CA MET A 65 1.09 7.52 -14.40
C MET A 65 1.07 5.99 -14.31
N SER A 66 0.70 5.29 -15.39
CA SER A 66 0.75 3.82 -15.47
C SER A 66 2.18 3.31 -15.29
N ASP A 67 3.11 3.83 -16.11
CA ASP A 67 4.52 3.45 -16.07
C ASP A 67 5.16 3.74 -14.70
N CYS A 68 4.79 4.85 -14.07
CA CYS A 68 5.31 5.24 -12.76
C CYS A 68 4.93 4.22 -11.68
N VAL A 69 3.65 3.80 -11.65
CA VAL A 69 3.18 2.80 -10.68
C VAL A 69 3.85 1.45 -10.91
N GLU A 70 3.93 0.99 -12.16
CA GLU A 70 4.60 -0.27 -12.52
C GLU A 70 6.07 -0.27 -12.07
N ARG A 71 6.82 0.78 -12.45
CA ARG A 71 8.24 0.93 -12.05
C ARG A 71 8.42 1.02 -10.54
N PHE A 72 7.50 1.70 -9.85
CA PHE A 72 7.55 1.77 -8.39
C PHE A 72 7.41 0.37 -7.79
N LEU A 73 6.45 -0.43 -8.24
CA LEU A 73 6.25 -1.79 -7.75
C LEU A 73 7.47 -2.68 -8.05
N ASP A 74 8.02 -2.62 -9.27
CA ASP A 74 9.23 -3.37 -9.66
C ASP A 74 10.41 -3.08 -8.72
N VAL A 75 10.66 -1.79 -8.45
CA VAL A 75 11.74 -1.36 -7.56
C VAL A 75 11.47 -1.82 -6.13
N ASN A 76 10.23 -1.72 -5.63
CA ASN A 76 9.89 -2.23 -4.30
C ASN A 76 10.15 -3.73 -4.18
N PHE A 77 9.75 -4.53 -5.17
CA PHE A 77 10.01 -5.97 -5.16
C PHE A 77 11.51 -6.27 -5.21
N ALA A 78 12.27 -5.56 -6.05
CA ALA A 78 13.72 -5.72 -6.13
C ALA A 78 14.40 -5.41 -4.78
N ILE A 79 14.00 -4.33 -4.11
CA ILE A 79 14.51 -3.97 -2.78
C ILE A 79 14.14 -5.02 -1.75
N MET A 80 12.88 -5.47 -1.71
CA MET A 80 12.44 -6.48 -0.75
C MET A 80 13.19 -7.81 -0.94
N ASN A 81 13.39 -8.24 -2.18
CA ASN A 81 14.19 -9.42 -2.50
C ASN A 81 15.64 -9.26 -2.06
N HIS A 82 16.23 -8.08 -2.24
CA HIS A 82 17.58 -7.80 -1.78
C HIS A 82 17.70 -7.83 -0.24
N VAL A 83 16.79 -7.17 0.47
CA VAL A 83 16.72 -7.18 1.94
C VAL A 83 16.57 -8.59 2.48
N GLN A 84 15.71 -9.42 1.89
CA GLN A 84 15.53 -10.82 2.28
C GLN A 84 16.81 -11.67 2.09
N LYS A 85 17.62 -11.38 1.06
CA LYS A 85 18.92 -12.05 0.88
C LYS A 85 19.90 -11.64 1.97
N LEU A 86 19.97 -10.36 2.32
CA LEU A 86 20.83 -9.85 3.38
C LEU A 86 20.47 -10.44 4.75
N THR A 87 19.18 -10.52 5.09
CA THR A 87 18.73 -11.04 6.38
C THR A 87 18.92 -12.55 6.52
N ARG A 88 18.95 -13.29 5.40
CA ARG A 88 19.23 -14.74 5.38
C ARG A 88 20.72 -15.08 5.41
N GLY A 89 21.59 -14.22 4.87
CA GLY A 89 23.05 -14.41 4.86
C GLY A 89 23.77 -13.92 6.12
N GLY A 90 23.04 -13.42 7.12
CA GLY A 90 23.58 -12.92 8.40
C GLY A 90 23.56 -13.93 9.55
N LYS A 91 23.64 -15.23 9.24
CA LYS A 91 23.95 -16.31 10.20
C LYS A 91 25.15 -17.09 9.72
#